data_AF-A0AAD7TNQ2-F1
#
_entry.id   AF-A0AAD7TNQ2-F1
#
_cell.length_a   1.000
_cell.length_b   1.000
_cell.length_c   1.000
_cell.angle_alpha   90.00
_cell.angle_beta   90.00
_cell.angle_gamma   90.00
#
_symmetry.space_group_name_H-M   'P 1'
#
loop_
_entity.id
_entity.type
_entity.pdbx_description
1 polymer ?
#
loop_
_entity_poly.entity_id
_entity_poly.type
_entity_poly.pdbx_seq_one_letter_code
_entity_poly.pdbx_strand_id
1 'polypeptide(L)'
;MSSASESGGPPWEAYNPDGSIHMGGVPERLLDHPEMQRRGIRLGYAMNPGFVFASVPEGQQFAVKVLDLDTEELPIYERLLQAEKPRNHTIPCDIYREGHPLLIMPFLGSLDGLVIRKCHTLRHLLHIFQDLAEGVEFLHEQHVAHLDICPNNIVAALDEHVSAHPNSGLIFGRTYIIDFDTSRQLALGPGDQHAITLPPTQLPPPKDLAYFDPYSWDIYCLGQVISPPAGSILHGWLGGVHDGSSVKSAVVAQCANVDRLLGRRTLVLLLLLLTQPRLKYGHHVAFNSPFSNSPLRSMSSDGPPWFAYYPDGDIRFGGVPDRLLDHPEIRRRGINLTDALKPGVVFRAALDRPAFVVKVIDLDTEELPIYERLLRVSDIRLDYNHTVPSEIYRDGHPLLMMPYLNTLTSLLIKEGCTLDRLLDIFYQLVEGVEYLHDLRIAHLDICYDNVVTALPRDVPFHSEVVPRRVYLIDFNTSKRLTLGPGAQPAITLPPTQTPPPHGLKHFDPYSWDMYCLGRLLQDVMKNYSHDGKRPSWVAQHYANWLIGEERGCYAPVFEFGERLSHRLWSRPATST
;
A
#
# COMPACT_ATOMS: atom_id res chain seq x y z
N MET A 1 -54.07 -4.48 36.42
CA MET A 1 -52.64 -4.23 36.18
C MET A 1 -52.56 -2.84 35.59
N SER A 2 -52.19 -1.88 36.44
CA SER A 2 -52.21 -0.44 36.12
C SER A 2 -51.05 -0.10 35.21
N SER A 3 -51.37 0.56 34.10
CA SER A 3 -50.44 1.29 33.25
C SER A 3 -49.79 2.40 34.07
N ALA A 4 -48.60 2.14 34.61
CA ALA A 4 -47.68 3.19 35.01
C ALA A 4 -47.14 3.79 33.72
N SER A 5 -47.41 5.08 33.50
CA SER A 5 -46.72 5.87 32.49
C SER A 5 -45.24 5.91 32.86
N GLU A 6 -44.44 5.11 32.17
CA GLU A 6 -42.99 5.11 32.28
C GLU A 6 -42.47 6.51 31.93
N SER A 7 -41.85 7.14 32.92
CA SER A 7 -41.01 8.32 32.78
C SER A 7 -39.94 8.05 31.72
N GLY A 8 -39.82 8.94 30.72
CA GLY A 8 -38.98 8.79 29.53
C GLY A 8 -37.47 8.79 29.76
N GLY A 9 -36.96 7.78 30.45
CA GLY A 9 -35.57 7.32 30.35
C GLY A 9 -35.44 6.23 29.28
N PRO A 10 -34.25 5.96 28.74
CA PRO A 10 -34.03 4.85 27.83
C PRO A 10 -34.42 3.55 28.55
N PRO A 11 -35.26 2.69 27.98
CA PRO A 11 -35.90 1.63 28.75
C PRO A 11 -34.92 0.56 29.26
N TRP A 12 -33.69 0.50 28.73
CA TRP A 12 -32.71 -0.58 28.91
C TRP A 12 -31.59 -0.28 29.92
N GLU A 13 -31.79 0.66 30.85
CA GLU A 13 -30.82 0.93 31.92
C GLU A 13 -30.98 -0.03 33.10
N ALA A 14 -29.87 -0.36 33.77
CA ALA A 14 -29.91 -1.02 35.07
C ALA A 14 -29.97 0.06 36.17
N TYR A 15 -30.75 -0.18 37.22
CA TYR A 15 -30.91 0.76 38.33
C TYR A 15 -30.43 0.15 39.64
N ASN A 16 -29.72 0.93 40.45
CA ASN A 16 -29.42 0.62 41.83
C ASN A 16 -30.71 0.67 42.68
N PRO A 17 -30.72 0.10 43.90
CA PRO A 17 -31.89 0.15 44.79
C PRO A 17 -32.37 1.56 45.13
N ASP A 18 -31.51 2.57 45.00
CA ASP A 18 -31.82 3.99 45.21
C ASP A 18 -32.38 4.70 43.97
N GLY A 19 -32.56 3.98 42.86
CA GLY A 19 -33.06 4.50 41.58
C GLY A 19 -32.01 5.21 40.72
N SER A 20 -30.74 5.25 41.14
CA SER A 20 -29.66 5.74 40.28
C SER A 20 -29.24 4.71 39.22
N ILE A 21 -28.74 5.17 38.07
CA ILE A 21 -28.26 4.28 37.00
C ILE A 21 -27.04 3.50 37.49
N HIS A 22 -27.11 2.17 37.40
CA HIS A 22 -25.99 1.28 37.65
C HIS A 22 -25.12 1.20 36.40
N MET A 23 -24.08 2.04 36.33
CA MET A 23 -23.20 2.24 35.17
C MET A 23 -22.47 0.98 34.64
N GLY A 24 -22.53 -0.16 35.32
CA GLY A 24 -22.00 -1.44 34.83
C GLY A 24 -23.00 -2.59 34.85
N GLY A 25 -24.24 -2.33 35.29
CA GLY A 25 -25.26 -3.34 35.48
C GLY A 25 -25.88 -3.81 34.17
N VAL A 26 -26.22 -5.10 34.12
CA VAL A 26 -27.08 -5.66 33.07
C VAL A 26 -28.53 -5.62 33.58
N PRO A 27 -29.49 -5.08 32.82
CA PRO A 27 -30.89 -5.08 33.21
C PRO A 27 -31.42 -6.50 33.41
N GLU A 28 -32.22 -6.74 34.46
CA GLU A 28 -32.81 -8.05 34.76
C GLU A 28 -33.57 -8.62 33.56
N ARG A 29 -34.33 -7.78 32.85
CA ARG A 29 -35.06 -8.18 31.64
C ARG A 29 -34.18 -8.72 30.52
N LEU A 30 -32.91 -8.31 30.44
CA LEU A 30 -31.96 -8.83 29.46
C LEU A 30 -31.31 -10.14 29.95
N LEU A 31 -31.10 -10.27 31.27
CA LEU A 31 -30.66 -11.53 31.89
C LEU A 31 -31.71 -12.64 31.73
N ASP A 32 -32.99 -12.28 31.85
CA ASP A 32 -34.13 -13.19 31.70
C ASP A 32 -34.62 -13.32 30.26
N HIS A 33 -33.92 -12.70 29.30
CA HIS A 33 -34.37 -12.66 27.91
C HIS A 33 -34.36 -14.07 27.29
N PRO A 34 -35.45 -14.55 26.64
CA PRO A 34 -35.56 -15.92 26.17
C PRO A 34 -34.44 -16.35 25.21
N GLU A 35 -33.98 -15.44 24.36
CA GLU A 35 -32.88 -15.73 23.44
C GLU A 35 -31.52 -15.85 24.17
N MET A 36 -31.30 -15.08 25.24
CA MET A 36 -30.08 -15.21 26.04
C MET A 36 -30.06 -16.56 26.76
N GLN A 37 -31.19 -16.94 27.36
CA GLN A 37 -31.36 -18.25 28.02
C GLN A 37 -31.21 -19.41 27.04
N ARG A 38 -31.84 -19.32 25.86
CA ARG A 38 -31.78 -20.35 24.81
C ARG A 38 -30.36 -20.59 24.30
N ARG A 39 -29.55 -19.53 24.16
CA ARG A 39 -28.16 -19.61 23.72
C ARG A 39 -27.15 -19.84 24.85
N GLY A 40 -27.60 -19.82 26.11
CA GLY A 40 -26.71 -19.90 27.27
C GLY A 40 -25.79 -18.67 27.42
N ILE A 41 -26.17 -17.52 26.87
CA ILE A 41 -25.39 -16.28 26.95
C ILE A 41 -25.62 -15.66 28.33
N ARG A 42 -24.56 -15.63 29.14
CA ARG A 42 -24.57 -15.00 30.47
C ARG A 42 -23.91 -13.63 30.38
N LEU A 43 -24.73 -12.57 30.34
CA LEU A 43 -24.25 -11.19 30.34
C LEU A 43 -23.66 -10.82 31.70
N GLY A 44 -22.46 -10.23 31.70
CA GLY A 44 -21.70 -9.93 32.91
C GLY A 44 -21.62 -8.44 33.23
N TYR A 45 -21.58 -7.58 32.21
CA TYR A 45 -21.40 -6.13 32.40
C TYR A 45 -21.89 -5.33 31.18
N ALA A 46 -22.22 -4.07 31.41
CA ALA A 46 -22.49 -3.10 30.34
C ALA A 46 -21.18 -2.51 29.79
N MET A 47 -21.03 -2.50 28.46
CA MET A 47 -19.96 -1.78 27.75
C MET A 47 -20.37 -0.34 27.44
N ASN A 48 -21.63 -0.16 27.05
CA ASN A 48 -22.28 1.13 26.87
C ASN A 48 -23.63 1.06 27.60
N PRO A 49 -23.76 1.68 28.80
CA PRO A 49 -24.97 1.59 29.61
C PRO A 49 -26.23 1.91 28.80
N GLY A 50 -27.20 1.00 28.84
CA GLY A 50 -28.45 1.12 28.08
C GLY A 50 -28.43 0.49 26.69
N PHE A 51 -27.27 0.27 26.08
CA PHE A 51 -27.20 -0.12 24.67
C PHE A 51 -26.37 -1.39 24.40
N VAL A 52 -25.18 -1.54 25.00
CA VAL A 52 -24.26 -2.64 24.67
C VAL A 52 -23.82 -3.38 25.92
N PHE A 53 -23.94 -4.70 25.90
CA PHE A 53 -23.65 -5.59 27.02
C PHE A 53 -22.71 -6.72 26.57
N ALA A 54 -21.80 -7.15 27.43
CA ALA A 54 -20.86 -8.22 27.13
C ALA A 54 -21.12 -9.44 28.03
N SER A 55 -20.88 -10.63 27.49
CA SER A 55 -20.92 -11.88 28.25
C SER A 55 -19.75 -11.98 29.24
N VAL A 56 -19.91 -12.81 30.27
CA VAL A 56 -18.82 -13.18 31.17
C VAL A 56 -17.69 -13.91 30.42
N PRO A 57 -16.43 -13.87 30.90
CA PRO A 57 -15.27 -14.36 30.15
C PRO A 57 -15.14 -15.88 29.97
N GLU A 58 -16.20 -16.66 30.14
CA GLU A 58 -16.17 -18.12 30.15
C GLU A 58 -16.67 -18.70 28.83
N GLY A 59 -15.78 -19.28 28.03
CA GLY A 59 -16.13 -19.92 26.76
C GLY A 59 -16.35 -18.93 25.62
N GLN A 60 -17.43 -19.13 24.86
CA GLN A 60 -17.76 -18.29 23.70
C GLN A 60 -18.31 -16.94 24.18
N GLN A 61 -17.63 -15.84 23.80
CA GLN A 61 -17.96 -14.51 24.28
C GLN A 61 -18.79 -13.72 23.28
N PHE A 62 -19.81 -13.02 23.74
CA PHE A 62 -20.72 -12.25 22.90
C PHE A 62 -20.84 -10.81 23.38
N ALA A 63 -20.95 -9.89 22.43
CA ALA A 63 -21.53 -8.58 22.64
C ALA A 63 -23.00 -8.62 22.20
N VAL A 64 -23.88 -8.06 23.03
CA VAL A 64 -25.31 -7.92 22.76
C VAL A 64 -25.63 -6.44 22.74
N LYS A 65 -26.01 -5.93 21.56
CA LYS A 65 -26.45 -4.56 21.37
C LYS A 65 -27.97 -4.52 21.24
N VAL A 66 -28.57 -3.63 22.01
CA VAL A 66 -29.99 -3.27 21.95
C VAL A 66 -30.12 -2.16 20.91
N LEU A 67 -30.96 -2.34 19.89
CA LEU A 67 -31.04 -1.40 18.76
C LEU A 67 -32.05 -0.30 18.99
N ASP A 68 -31.62 0.95 18.76
CA ASP A 68 -32.52 2.08 18.76
C ASP A 68 -33.40 2.10 17.48
N LEU A 69 -34.70 1.96 17.69
CA LEU A 69 -35.71 1.91 16.61
C LEU A 69 -35.88 3.26 15.89
N ASP A 70 -35.40 4.36 16.48
CA ASP A 70 -35.43 5.68 15.85
C ASP A 70 -34.26 5.91 14.88
N THR A 71 -33.36 4.92 14.75
CA THR A 71 -32.22 4.94 13.82
C THR A 71 -32.43 4.03 12.61
N GLU A 72 -31.55 4.16 11.61
CA GLU A 72 -31.52 3.28 10.44
C GLU A 72 -30.63 2.03 10.66
N GLU A 73 -30.13 1.80 11.86
CA GLU A 73 -29.16 0.74 12.13
C GLU A 73 -29.71 -0.66 11.79
N LEU A 74 -30.93 -0.99 12.23
CA LEU A 74 -31.57 -2.29 11.96
C LEU A 74 -31.70 -2.58 10.45
N PRO A 75 -32.35 -1.74 9.62
CA PRO A 75 -32.49 -2.02 8.20
C PRO A 75 -31.14 -2.00 7.46
N ILE A 76 -30.13 -1.25 7.95
CA ILE A 76 -28.77 -1.30 7.41
C ILE A 76 -28.15 -2.68 7.67
N TYR A 77 -28.17 -3.18 8.91
CA TYR A 77 -27.67 -4.53 9.21
C TYR A 77 -28.39 -5.62 8.41
N GLU A 78 -29.71 -5.55 8.30
CA GLU A 78 -30.48 -6.51 7.50
C GLU A 78 -30.02 -6.56 6.05
N ARG A 79 -29.69 -5.40 5.46
CA ARG A 79 -29.15 -5.32 4.10
C ARG A 79 -27.73 -5.84 4.01
N LEU A 80 -26.84 -5.39 4.91
CA LEU A 80 -25.42 -5.72 4.84
C LEU A 80 -25.19 -7.21 5.10
N LEU A 81 -25.93 -7.85 6.02
CA LEU A 81 -25.81 -9.28 6.30
C LEU A 81 -26.34 -10.18 5.16
N GLN A 82 -27.23 -9.67 4.31
CA GLN A 82 -27.72 -10.39 3.13
C GLN A 82 -26.75 -10.29 1.92
N ALA A 83 -25.86 -9.30 1.94
CA ALA A 83 -24.90 -9.09 0.87
C ALA A 83 -23.66 -9.97 1.08
N GLU A 84 -23.70 -11.17 0.50
CA GLU A 84 -22.53 -12.05 0.41
C GLU A 84 -21.48 -11.44 -0.53
N LYS A 85 -20.52 -10.72 0.04
CA LYS A 85 -19.32 -10.29 -0.68
C LYS A 85 -18.07 -10.46 0.19
N PRO A 86 -16.95 -10.97 -0.35
CA PRO A 86 -15.67 -11.03 0.35
C PRO A 86 -15.14 -9.67 0.84
N ARG A 87 -15.69 -8.55 0.34
CA ARG A 87 -15.38 -7.16 0.73
C ARG A 87 -16.32 -6.60 1.81
N ASN A 88 -17.27 -7.40 2.29
CA ASN A 88 -18.13 -6.99 3.40
C ASN A 88 -17.38 -7.14 4.73
N HIS A 89 -16.91 -6.01 5.26
CA HIS A 89 -16.25 -5.94 6.56
C HIS A 89 -17.21 -5.60 7.70
N THR A 90 -18.52 -5.78 7.53
CA THR A 90 -19.47 -5.72 8.65
C THR A 90 -19.26 -6.93 9.56
N ILE A 91 -19.26 -6.74 10.89
CA ILE A 91 -19.12 -7.87 11.80
C ILE A 91 -20.24 -8.90 11.58
N PRO A 92 -19.92 -10.21 11.47
CA PRO A 92 -20.94 -11.24 11.44
C PRO A 92 -21.75 -11.22 12.74
N CYS A 93 -23.07 -11.16 12.63
CA CYS A 93 -23.96 -11.12 13.78
C CYS A 93 -25.35 -11.68 13.46
N ASP A 94 -26.08 -12.02 14.53
CA ASP A 94 -27.47 -12.44 14.46
C ASP A 94 -28.40 -11.31 14.91
N ILE A 95 -29.52 -11.16 14.21
CA ILE A 95 -30.58 -10.19 14.56
C ILE A 95 -31.76 -10.95 15.19
N TYR A 96 -32.03 -10.70 16.46
CA TYR A 96 -33.25 -11.16 17.14
C TYR A 96 -34.32 -10.06 17.09
N ARG A 97 -35.53 -10.41 16.64
CA ARG A 97 -36.59 -9.41 16.33
C ARG A 97 -37.80 -9.45 17.25
N GLU A 98 -37.94 -10.48 18.09
CA GLU A 98 -39.13 -10.57 18.95
C GLU A 98 -38.98 -9.59 20.13
N GLY A 99 -39.96 -8.72 20.30
CA GLY A 99 -39.86 -7.64 21.27
C GLY A 99 -39.03 -6.48 20.73
N HIS A 100 -37.98 -6.08 21.47
CA HIS A 100 -37.08 -5.02 21.04
C HIS A 100 -35.87 -5.64 20.32
N PRO A 101 -35.48 -5.18 19.12
CA PRO A 101 -34.45 -5.83 18.36
C PRO A 101 -33.08 -5.85 19.06
N LEU A 102 -32.42 -7.00 18.99
CA LEU A 102 -31.07 -7.21 19.53
C LEU A 102 -30.12 -7.67 18.42
N LEU A 103 -28.92 -7.12 18.40
CA LEU A 103 -27.78 -7.70 17.70
C LEU A 103 -26.97 -8.55 18.66
N ILE A 104 -26.71 -9.80 18.27
CA ILE A 104 -25.85 -10.73 18.99
C ILE A 104 -24.64 -10.98 18.12
N MET A 105 -23.48 -10.49 18.54
CA MET A 105 -22.24 -10.55 17.76
C MET A 105 -21.11 -11.18 18.59
N PRO A 106 -20.11 -11.82 17.96
CA PRO A 106 -18.90 -12.26 18.65
C PRO A 106 -18.23 -11.09 19.37
N PHE A 107 -17.77 -11.30 20.60
CA PHE A 107 -17.01 -10.29 21.33
C PHE A 107 -15.56 -10.29 20.81
N LEU A 108 -15.18 -9.22 20.12
CA LEU A 108 -13.86 -9.06 19.51
C LEU A 108 -13.06 -7.98 20.24
N GLY A 109 -11.74 -8.10 20.14
CA GLY A 109 -10.82 -7.07 20.65
C GLY A 109 -10.88 -5.80 19.79
N SER A 110 -10.73 -4.65 20.45
CA SER A 110 -10.56 -3.38 19.76
C SER A 110 -9.29 -3.37 18.90
N LEU A 111 -9.30 -2.50 17.89
CA LEU A 111 -8.16 -2.31 16.98
C LEU A 111 -6.84 -2.01 17.72
N ASP A 112 -6.88 -1.21 18.78
CA ASP A 112 -5.69 -0.92 19.61
C ASP A 112 -5.08 -2.20 20.19
N GLY A 113 -5.93 -3.12 20.67
CA GLY A 113 -5.51 -4.42 21.17
C GLY A 113 -4.82 -5.27 20.09
N LEU A 114 -5.33 -5.26 18.85
CA LEU A 114 -4.70 -5.94 17.71
C LEU A 114 -3.33 -5.32 17.39
N VAL A 115 -3.30 -4.00 17.22
CA VAL A 115 -2.12 -3.27 16.75
C VAL A 115 -0.96 -3.45 17.71
N ILE A 116 -1.21 -3.30 19.01
CA ILE A 116 -0.19 -3.45 20.06
C ILE A 116 0.31 -4.89 20.16
N ARG A 117 -0.58 -5.89 20.02
CA ARG A 117 -0.23 -7.30 20.30
C ARG A 117 0.32 -8.07 19.10
N LYS A 118 -0.04 -7.70 17.87
CA LYS A 118 0.18 -8.56 16.68
C LYS A 118 0.67 -7.82 15.45
N CYS A 119 0.50 -6.51 15.36
CA CYS A 119 0.94 -5.75 14.20
C CYS A 119 2.45 -5.45 14.31
N HIS A 120 3.29 -6.43 13.97
CA HIS A 120 4.76 -6.28 14.06
C HIS A 120 5.43 -5.91 12.72
N THR A 121 4.68 -5.89 11.62
CA THR A 121 5.22 -5.66 10.28
C THR A 121 4.36 -4.65 9.52
N LEU A 122 4.97 -3.94 8.58
CA LEU A 122 4.25 -3.05 7.67
C LEU A 122 3.17 -3.80 6.88
N ARG A 123 3.42 -5.06 6.51
CA ARG A 123 2.44 -5.93 5.85
C ARG A 123 1.15 -6.07 6.65
N HIS A 124 1.23 -6.33 7.96
CA HIS A 124 0.03 -6.43 8.81
C HIS A 124 -0.73 -5.10 8.89
N LEU A 125 0.01 -3.99 8.96
CA LEU A 125 -0.57 -2.66 8.99
C LEU A 125 -1.32 -2.33 7.68
N LEU A 126 -0.72 -2.67 6.55
CA LEU A 126 -1.32 -2.48 5.24
C LEU A 126 -2.54 -3.39 5.03
N HIS A 127 -2.54 -4.61 5.56
CA HIS A 127 -3.72 -5.48 5.53
C HIS A 127 -4.89 -4.87 6.31
N ILE A 128 -4.65 -4.28 7.49
CA ILE A 128 -5.68 -3.56 8.24
C ILE A 128 -6.22 -2.39 7.39
N PHE A 129 -5.36 -1.62 6.74
CA PHE A 129 -5.79 -0.50 5.91
C PHE A 129 -6.59 -0.97 4.68
N GLN A 130 -6.16 -2.08 4.07
CA GLN A 130 -6.86 -2.70 2.96
C GLN A 130 -8.27 -3.13 3.40
N ASP A 131 -8.39 -3.87 4.50
CA ASP A 131 -9.69 -4.30 5.03
C ASP A 131 -10.63 -3.12 5.30
N LEU A 132 -10.13 -2.06 5.92
CA LEU A 132 -10.94 -0.87 6.21
C LEU A 132 -11.36 -0.15 4.94
N ALA A 133 -10.45 0.03 3.98
CA ALA A 133 -10.76 0.66 2.70
C ALA A 133 -11.78 -0.17 1.89
N GLU A 134 -11.61 -1.49 1.83
CA GLU A 134 -12.55 -2.39 1.18
C GLU A 134 -13.92 -2.38 1.85
N GLY A 135 -13.94 -2.34 3.19
CA GLY A 135 -15.16 -2.23 3.99
C GLY A 135 -15.94 -0.96 3.68
N VAL A 136 -15.29 0.19 3.74
CA VAL A 136 -15.91 1.49 3.44
C VAL A 136 -16.38 1.56 1.99
N GLU A 137 -15.57 1.10 1.04
CA GLU A 137 -15.96 1.05 -0.37
C GLU A 137 -17.18 0.16 -0.59
N PHE A 138 -17.25 -0.99 0.09
CA PHE A 138 -18.42 -1.86 0.05
C PHE A 138 -19.67 -1.18 0.64
N LEU A 139 -19.57 -0.50 1.78
CA LEU A 139 -20.69 0.27 2.35
C LEU A 139 -21.21 1.31 1.34
N HIS A 140 -20.29 2.04 0.70
CA HIS A 140 -20.60 3.05 -0.30
C HIS A 140 -21.28 2.46 -1.54
N GLU A 141 -20.85 1.28 -2.00
CA GLU A 141 -21.54 0.51 -3.05
C GLU A 141 -22.98 0.11 -2.67
N GLN A 142 -23.25 -0.10 -1.38
CA GLN A 142 -24.59 -0.39 -0.85
C GLN A 142 -25.40 0.89 -0.57
N HIS A 143 -24.86 2.05 -0.96
CA HIS A 143 -25.40 3.37 -0.67
C HIS A 143 -25.53 3.64 0.83
N VAL A 144 -24.65 3.06 1.65
CA VAL A 144 -24.58 3.29 3.09
C VAL A 144 -23.38 4.20 3.38
N ALA A 145 -23.62 5.29 4.12
CA ALA A 145 -22.55 6.07 4.74
C ALA A 145 -22.54 5.75 6.24
N HIS A 146 -21.36 5.44 6.79
CA HIS A 146 -21.22 4.99 8.17
C HIS A 146 -21.35 6.15 9.17
N LEU A 147 -20.77 7.29 8.83
CA LEU A 147 -20.75 8.57 9.53
C LEU A 147 -19.98 8.64 10.86
N ASP A 148 -19.70 7.52 11.52
CA ASP A 148 -18.85 7.47 12.73
C ASP A 148 -17.72 6.44 12.65
N ILE A 149 -16.96 6.44 11.55
CA ILE A 149 -15.76 5.60 11.43
C ILE A 149 -14.70 6.11 12.40
N CYS A 150 -14.44 5.35 13.46
CA CYS A 150 -13.44 5.69 14.46
C CYS A 150 -12.76 4.42 15.00
N PRO A 151 -11.63 4.53 15.73
CA PRO A 151 -10.92 3.35 16.24
C PRO A 151 -11.77 2.46 17.15
N ASN A 152 -12.73 3.04 17.89
CA ASN A 152 -13.65 2.31 18.77
C ASN A 152 -14.67 1.47 18.00
N ASN A 153 -14.99 1.86 16.77
CA ASN A 153 -15.96 1.21 15.90
C ASN A 153 -15.27 0.23 14.92
N ILE A 154 -14.03 -0.15 15.23
CA ILE A 154 -13.24 -1.12 14.48
C ILE A 154 -12.73 -2.20 15.42
N VAL A 155 -13.02 -3.44 15.04
CA VAL A 155 -12.62 -4.63 15.81
C VAL A 155 -11.91 -5.63 14.90
N ALA A 156 -11.20 -6.58 15.51
CA ALA A 156 -10.44 -7.57 14.74
C ALA A 156 -10.60 -9.00 15.25
N ALA A 157 -10.63 -9.94 14.31
CA ALA A 157 -10.66 -11.37 14.61
C ALA A 157 -9.25 -11.93 14.81
N LEU A 158 -8.97 -12.38 16.03
CA LEU A 158 -7.75 -13.11 16.39
C LEU A 158 -8.03 -14.63 16.35
N ASP A 159 -6.97 -15.44 16.40
CA ASP A 159 -7.06 -16.91 16.37
C ASP A 159 -8.01 -17.45 17.45
N GLU A 160 -7.92 -16.87 18.65
CA GLU A 160 -8.77 -17.22 19.79
C GLU A 160 -10.26 -16.90 19.54
N HIS A 161 -10.56 -15.80 18.84
CA HIS A 161 -11.94 -15.44 18.49
C HIS A 161 -12.52 -16.40 17.45
N VAL A 162 -11.74 -16.70 16.40
CA VAL A 162 -12.16 -17.64 15.35
C VAL A 162 -12.36 -19.04 15.92
N SER A 163 -11.45 -19.47 16.81
CA SER A 163 -11.53 -20.78 17.49
C SER A 163 -12.73 -20.88 18.43
N ALA A 164 -13.06 -19.79 19.14
CA ALA A 164 -14.23 -19.74 20.02
C ALA A 164 -15.56 -19.64 19.25
N HIS A 165 -15.54 -19.17 17.99
CA HIS A 165 -16.74 -18.97 17.17
C HIS A 165 -16.62 -19.63 15.77
N PRO A 166 -16.43 -20.96 15.67
CA PRO A 166 -16.11 -21.63 14.39
C PRO A 166 -17.19 -21.49 13.31
N ASN A 167 -18.43 -21.21 13.68
CA ASN A 167 -19.57 -21.07 12.76
C ASN A 167 -20.01 -19.61 12.53
N SER A 168 -19.24 -18.63 13.03
CA SER A 168 -19.62 -17.21 12.93
C SER A 168 -19.31 -16.57 11.59
N GLY A 169 -18.51 -17.21 10.73
CA GLY A 169 -17.99 -16.57 9.51
C GLY A 169 -16.88 -15.55 9.77
N LEU A 170 -16.33 -15.49 11.00
CA LEU A 170 -15.13 -14.71 11.27
C LEU A 170 -13.92 -15.25 10.49
N ILE A 171 -13.10 -14.33 9.99
CA ILE A 171 -11.87 -14.64 9.24
C ILE A 171 -10.69 -14.16 10.07
N PHE A 172 -9.74 -15.05 10.33
CA PHE A 172 -8.54 -14.72 11.11
C PHE A 172 -7.77 -13.54 10.49
N GLY A 173 -7.36 -12.60 11.33
CA GLY A 173 -6.58 -11.42 10.94
C GLY A 173 -7.40 -10.31 10.30
N ARG A 174 -8.69 -10.54 10.04
CA ARG A 174 -9.58 -9.57 9.40
C ARG A 174 -10.08 -8.51 10.39
N THR A 175 -10.17 -7.29 9.91
CA THR A 175 -10.84 -6.19 10.62
C THR A 175 -12.27 -5.99 10.15
N TYR A 176 -13.11 -5.56 11.10
CA TYR A 176 -14.54 -5.36 10.92
C TYR A 176 -14.97 -3.98 11.41
N ILE A 177 -15.91 -3.38 10.69
CA ILE A 177 -16.60 -2.14 11.02
C ILE A 177 -17.88 -2.51 11.78
N ILE A 178 -18.13 -1.82 12.89
CA ILE A 178 -19.28 -2.02 13.78
C ILE A 178 -19.94 -0.67 14.09
N ASP A 179 -21.10 -0.73 14.75
CA ASP A 179 -21.81 0.43 15.31
C ASP A 179 -22.36 1.40 14.26
N PHE A 180 -23.53 1.03 13.70
CA PHE A 180 -24.18 1.74 12.59
C PHE A 180 -25.28 2.70 13.07
N ASP A 181 -25.29 3.11 14.34
CA ASP A 181 -26.30 4.03 14.93
C ASP A 181 -26.41 5.35 14.16
N THR A 182 -25.26 5.90 13.78
CA THR A 182 -25.17 7.16 13.04
C THR A 182 -25.27 6.97 11.53
N SER A 183 -25.21 5.72 11.06
CA SER A 183 -25.18 5.41 9.63
C SER A 183 -26.48 5.79 8.94
N ARG A 184 -26.39 6.05 7.64
CA ARG A 184 -27.53 6.43 6.81
C ARG A 184 -27.55 5.65 5.51
N GLN A 185 -28.73 5.18 5.16
CA GLN A 185 -29.06 4.65 3.86
C GLN A 185 -29.44 5.80 2.93
N LEU A 186 -28.62 6.02 1.92
CA LEU A 186 -28.74 7.15 1.03
C LEU A 186 -29.38 6.73 -0.30
N ALA A 187 -30.01 7.68 -0.99
CA ALA A 187 -30.69 7.45 -2.24
C ALA A 187 -29.75 7.53 -3.46
N LEU A 188 -28.66 8.29 -3.36
CA LEU A 188 -27.67 8.51 -4.41
C LEU A 188 -26.31 7.98 -3.96
N GLY A 189 -25.48 7.57 -4.90
CA GLY A 189 -24.14 7.06 -4.62
C GLY A 189 -23.09 8.16 -4.39
N PRO A 190 -21.84 7.75 -4.11
CA PRO A 190 -20.71 8.67 -3.95
C PRO A 190 -20.59 9.65 -5.12
N GLY A 191 -20.45 10.94 -4.80
CA GLY A 191 -20.27 12.02 -5.78
C GLY A 191 -21.56 12.70 -6.26
N ASP A 192 -22.71 12.05 -6.11
CA ASP A 192 -24.02 12.59 -6.49
C ASP A 192 -24.88 13.01 -5.29
N GLN A 193 -24.49 12.60 -4.08
CA GLN A 193 -25.24 12.85 -2.86
C GLN A 193 -25.16 14.32 -2.40
N HIS A 194 -26.27 14.83 -1.87
CA HIS A 194 -26.31 16.17 -1.28
C HIS A 194 -25.60 16.20 0.07
N ALA A 195 -24.92 17.31 0.35
CA ALA A 195 -24.27 17.51 1.63
C ALA A 195 -25.30 17.51 2.77
N ILE A 196 -24.96 16.86 3.87
CA ILE A 196 -25.78 16.77 5.08
C ILE A 196 -25.14 17.53 6.23
N THR A 197 -25.94 17.92 7.22
CA THR A 197 -25.42 18.32 8.54
C THR A 197 -24.87 17.07 9.22
N LEU A 198 -23.65 17.15 9.74
CA LEU A 198 -23.06 16.01 10.44
C LEU A 198 -23.84 15.68 11.72
N PRO A 199 -24.10 14.38 11.98
CA PRO A 199 -24.51 13.96 13.31
C PRO A 199 -23.38 14.23 14.31
N PRO A 200 -23.64 14.14 15.62
CA PRO A 200 -22.56 14.05 16.60
C PRO A 200 -21.64 12.88 16.26
N THR A 201 -20.35 13.16 16.05
CA THR A 201 -19.32 12.17 15.71
C THR A 201 -18.22 12.18 16.74
N GLN A 202 -17.54 11.05 16.92
CA GLN A 202 -16.39 10.94 17.84
C GLN A 202 -15.19 11.74 17.34
N LEU A 203 -15.06 11.88 16.02
CA LEU A 203 -13.99 12.67 15.40
C LEU A 203 -14.45 14.11 15.14
N PRO A 204 -13.61 15.12 15.44
CA PRO A 204 -13.95 16.51 15.17
C PRO A 204 -13.94 16.78 13.66
N PRO A 205 -14.94 17.54 13.15
CA PRO A 205 -14.93 17.97 11.76
C PRO A 205 -13.79 18.96 11.49
N PRO A 206 -13.33 19.06 10.23
CA PRO A 206 -12.48 20.16 9.79
C PRO A 206 -13.06 21.52 10.20
N LYS A 207 -12.17 22.44 10.61
CA LYS A 207 -12.57 23.81 10.98
C LYS A 207 -13.35 24.44 9.83
N ASP A 208 -14.46 25.10 10.19
CA ASP A 208 -15.30 25.91 9.30
C ASP A 208 -16.13 25.13 8.25
N LEU A 209 -16.22 23.80 8.31
CA LEU A 209 -17.22 23.05 7.56
C LEU A 209 -18.40 22.62 8.45
N ALA A 210 -19.61 23.04 8.08
CA ALA A 210 -20.86 22.61 8.72
C ALA A 210 -21.61 21.51 7.93
N TYR A 211 -21.25 21.30 6.66
CA TYR A 211 -21.94 20.39 5.75
C TYR A 211 -20.93 19.55 4.98
N PHE A 212 -21.23 18.26 4.85
CA PHE A 212 -20.34 17.30 4.21
C PHE A 212 -21.12 16.39 3.28
N ASP A 213 -20.49 16.02 2.17
CA ASP A 213 -20.91 14.80 1.48
C ASP A 213 -20.68 13.61 2.42
N PRO A 214 -21.70 12.81 2.74
CA PRO A 214 -21.63 11.76 3.76
C PRO A 214 -20.59 10.68 3.43
N TYR A 215 -20.39 10.36 2.15
CA TYR A 215 -19.36 9.42 1.72
C TYR A 215 -17.95 9.97 1.89
N SER A 216 -17.74 11.24 1.52
CA SER A 216 -16.46 11.93 1.74
C SER A 216 -16.11 12.06 3.22
N TRP A 217 -17.12 12.15 4.09
CA TRP A 217 -16.94 12.16 5.53
C TRP A 217 -16.40 10.82 6.06
N ASP A 218 -16.92 9.69 5.59
CA ASP A 218 -16.36 8.37 5.91
C ASP A 218 -14.89 8.25 5.51
N ILE A 219 -14.52 8.76 4.33
CA ILE A 219 -13.12 8.76 3.86
C ILE A 219 -12.24 9.64 4.76
N TYR A 220 -12.73 10.81 5.16
CA TYR A 220 -12.03 11.67 6.13
C TYR A 220 -11.80 10.95 7.46
N CYS A 221 -12.86 10.35 8.01
CA CYS A 221 -12.82 9.61 9.26
C CYS A 221 -11.89 8.39 9.20
N LEU A 222 -11.91 7.63 8.10
CA LEU A 222 -10.95 6.57 7.83
C LEU A 222 -9.50 7.09 7.85
N GLY A 223 -9.25 8.26 7.22
CA GLY A 223 -7.96 8.92 7.28
C GLY A 223 -7.52 9.30 8.71
N GLN A 224 -8.45 9.65 9.59
CA GLN A 224 -8.18 9.94 11.01
C GLN A 224 -8.00 8.68 11.88
N VAL A 225 -8.66 7.57 11.54
CA VAL A 225 -8.37 6.28 12.17
C VAL A 225 -6.93 5.86 11.89
N ILE A 226 -6.48 6.10 10.66
CA ILE A 226 -5.16 5.71 10.21
C ILE A 226 -4.07 6.72 10.65
N SER A 227 -4.35 8.03 10.64
CA SER A 227 -3.41 9.15 10.92
C SER A 227 -3.91 10.08 12.04
N PRO A 228 -3.03 10.73 12.84
CA PRO A 228 -3.31 11.00 14.25
C PRO A 228 -4.30 12.13 14.51
N PRO A 229 -5.21 11.89 15.47
CA PRO A 229 -4.91 12.18 16.88
C PRO A 229 -4.48 10.94 17.71
N ALA A 230 -4.23 11.15 19.01
CA ALA A 230 -3.98 10.08 19.97
C ALA A 230 -5.10 9.02 19.91
N GLY A 231 -4.72 7.73 19.84
CA GLY A 231 -5.66 6.62 19.63
C GLY A 231 -5.80 6.11 18.18
N SER A 232 -5.01 6.66 17.24
CA SER A 232 -4.92 6.11 15.87
C SER A 232 -4.09 4.82 15.79
N ILE A 233 -4.31 4.02 14.74
CA ILE A 233 -3.56 2.77 14.47
C ILE A 233 -2.05 3.03 14.51
N LEU A 234 -1.58 4.07 13.82
CA LEU A 234 -0.16 4.42 13.79
C LEU A 234 0.35 4.82 15.18
N HIS A 235 -0.45 5.51 16.00
CA HIS A 235 -0.06 5.89 17.35
C HIS A 235 0.07 4.67 18.28
N GLY A 236 -0.87 3.71 18.20
CA GLY A 236 -0.79 2.44 18.93
C GLY A 236 0.41 1.60 18.51
N TRP A 237 0.68 1.53 17.20
CA TRP A 237 1.82 0.80 16.63
C TRP A 237 3.17 1.38 17.07
N LEU A 238 3.25 2.71 17.22
CA LEU A 238 4.45 3.44 17.63
C LEU A 238 4.61 3.54 19.17
N GLY A 239 3.79 2.84 19.96
CA GLY A 239 4.04 2.66 21.39
C GLY A 239 3.56 3.79 22.32
N GLY A 240 2.53 4.56 21.95
CA GLY A 240 1.72 5.31 22.92
C GLY A 240 2.45 6.37 23.76
N VAL A 241 3.18 7.30 23.12
CA VAL A 241 3.91 8.35 23.83
C VAL A 241 2.98 9.52 24.18
N HIS A 242 2.76 9.78 25.47
CA HIS A 242 1.68 10.63 25.99
C HIS A 242 1.85 12.16 25.88
N ASP A 243 2.88 12.66 25.19
CA ASP A 243 3.09 14.09 25.00
C ASP A 243 3.45 14.36 23.53
N GLY A 244 2.68 15.22 22.85
CA GLY A 244 2.88 15.55 21.42
C GLY A 244 4.28 16.08 21.06
N SER A 245 5.07 16.54 22.03
CA SER A 245 6.48 16.91 21.86
C SER A 245 7.45 15.71 22.00
N SER A 246 7.11 14.73 22.83
CA SER A 246 7.84 13.47 22.94
C SER A 246 7.39 12.39 21.95
N VAL A 247 6.18 12.45 21.37
CA VAL A 247 5.81 11.68 20.16
C VAL A 247 6.74 12.07 19.03
N LYS A 248 6.98 13.36 18.79
CA LYS A 248 7.97 13.79 17.79
C LYS A 248 9.36 13.24 18.08
N SER A 249 9.76 13.17 19.35
CA SER A 249 11.10 12.73 19.75
C SER A 249 11.26 11.20 19.79
N ALA A 250 10.20 10.47 20.13
CA ALA A 250 10.12 9.01 20.14
C ALA A 250 9.85 8.44 18.75
N VAL A 251 9.03 9.10 17.93
CA VAL A 251 8.97 8.90 16.47
C VAL A 251 10.33 9.19 15.86
N VAL A 252 11.02 10.27 16.26
CA VAL A 252 12.40 10.52 15.80
C VAL A 252 13.39 9.49 16.34
N ALA A 253 13.17 8.85 17.50
CA ALA A 253 14.08 7.87 18.09
C ALA A 253 13.82 6.41 17.62
N GLN A 254 12.57 5.99 17.46
CA GLN A 254 12.17 4.71 16.84
C GLN A 254 12.29 4.77 15.31
N CYS A 255 12.00 5.91 14.65
CA CYS A 255 12.37 6.15 13.25
C CYS A 255 13.82 6.64 13.06
N ALA A 256 14.63 6.69 14.13
CA ALA A 256 16.09 6.71 14.00
C ALA A 256 16.66 5.28 13.98
N ASN A 257 15.90 4.28 14.43
CA ASN A 257 16.26 2.86 14.36
C ASN A 257 15.54 2.10 13.22
N VAL A 258 14.40 2.61 12.75
CA VAL A 258 13.74 2.22 11.49
C VAL A 258 14.05 3.32 10.48
N ASP A 259 14.81 2.97 9.46
CA ASP A 259 15.67 3.87 8.69
C ASP A 259 14.99 5.12 8.09
N ARG A 260 15.82 6.17 7.94
CA ARG A 260 15.44 7.55 7.63
C ARG A 260 14.91 7.72 6.20
N LEU A 261 13.67 7.33 5.93
CA LEU A 261 12.86 7.92 4.85
C LEU A 261 11.35 7.67 4.99
N LEU A 262 10.97 6.61 5.68
CA LEU A 262 9.59 6.14 5.80
C LEU A 262 8.70 7.05 6.67
N GLY A 263 9.21 7.50 7.81
CA GLY A 263 8.39 8.20 8.84
C GLY A 263 7.83 9.56 8.43
N ARG A 264 8.39 10.22 7.41
CA ARG A 264 7.87 11.51 6.92
C ARG A 264 7.01 11.40 5.66
N ARG A 265 7.08 10.30 4.90
CA ARG A 265 6.42 10.17 3.58
C ARG A 265 5.17 9.29 3.61
N THR A 266 5.08 8.29 4.49
CA THR A 266 3.83 7.56 4.77
C THR A 266 2.79 8.46 5.45
N LEU A 267 3.23 9.42 6.26
CA LEU A 267 2.38 10.46 6.87
C LEU A 267 1.83 11.46 5.83
N VAL A 268 2.55 11.69 4.73
CA VAL A 268 2.12 12.57 3.62
C VAL A 268 1.17 11.83 2.66
N LEU A 269 1.34 10.52 2.47
CA LEU A 269 0.36 9.62 1.85
C LEU A 269 -1.01 9.70 2.57
N LEU A 270 -0.97 9.77 3.90
CA LEU A 270 -2.14 9.95 4.75
C LEU A 270 -2.72 11.37 4.75
N LEU A 271 -1.89 12.41 4.62
CA LEU A 271 -2.35 13.82 4.53
C LEU A 271 -2.90 14.22 3.15
N LEU A 272 -2.49 13.53 2.07
CA LEU A 272 -3.01 13.78 0.72
C LEU A 272 -4.37 13.11 0.48
N LEU A 273 -4.68 12.00 1.16
CA LEU A 273 -6.05 11.49 1.26
C LEU A 273 -6.98 12.47 2.03
N LEU A 274 -6.41 13.41 2.80
CA LEU A 274 -7.14 14.34 3.67
C LEU A 274 -7.31 15.76 3.10
N THR A 275 -6.85 16.10 1.88
CA THR A 275 -6.94 17.48 1.37
C THR A 275 -7.34 17.62 -0.11
N GLN A 276 -8.66 17.58 -0.41
CA GLN A 276 -9.45 18.59 -1.16
C GLN A 276 -10.68 18.00 -1.91
N PRO A 277 -11.83 18.71 -1.91
CA PRO A 277 -13.00 18.43 -2.75
C PRO A 277 -12.98 19.20 -4.10
N ARG A 278 -13.26 18.48 -5.20
CA ARG A 278 -13.63 18.92 -6.59
C ARG A 278 -12.51 19.37 -7.56
N LEU A 279 -12.43 18.75 -8.76
CA LEU A 279 -12.79 19.32 -10.10
C LEU A 279 -12.17 18.60 -11.34
N LYS A 280 -13.06 18.14 -12.23
CA LYS A 280 -13.16 18.23 -13.72
C LYS A 280 -12.05 17.81 -14.71
N TYR A 281 -12.53 17.07 -15.73
CA TYR A 281 -11.99 16.60 -17.03
C TYR A 281 -11.20 17.59 -17.91
N GLY A 282 -10.31 17.06 -18.77
CA GLY A 282 -10.23 17.46 -20.19
C GLY A 282 -8.88 17.44 -20.93
N HIS A 283 -8.84 16.65 -22.02
CA HIS A 283 -8.13 16.82 -23.32
C HIS A 283 -6.77 16.13 -23.66
N HIS A 284 -6.82 15.46 -24.82
CA HIS A 284 -5.78 14.80 -25.63
C HIS A 284 -4.74 15.76 -26.20
N VAL A 285 -3.48 15.30 -26.35
CA VAL A 285 -2.60 15.61 -27.49
C VAL A 285 -1.67 14.42 -27.78
N ALA A 286 -1.61 13.99 -29.04
CA ALA A 286 -0.62 13.05 -29.58
C ALA A 286 0.62 13.81 -30.07
N PHE A 287 1.82 13.20 -30.08
CA PHE A 287 2.79 13.31 -31.19
C PHE A 287 4.03 12.42 -30.99
N ASN A 288 4.55 11.96 -32.13
CA ASN A 288 5.70 11.09 -32.36
C ASN A 288 7.03 11.66 -31.86
N SER A 289 7.99 10.77 -31.53
CA SER A 289 9.41 11.11 -31.38
C SER A 289 10.28 10.30 -32.36
N PRO A 290 11.25 10.92 -33.05
CA PRO A 290 12.19 10.25 -33.95
C PRO A 290 13.42 9.72 -33.20
N PHE A 291 13.94 8.57 -33.63
CA PHE A 291 15.27 8.11 -33.27
C PHE A 291 16.32 9.02 -33.93
N SER A 292 17.19 9.67 -33.13
CA SER A 292 18.38 10.35 -33.64
C SER A 292 19.64 9.60 -33.23
N ASN A 293 20.39 9.15 -34.24
CA ASN A 293 21.72 8.56 -34.12
C ASN A 293 22.71 9.55 -33.49
N SER A 294 23.40 9.12 -32.44
CA SER A 294 24.61 9.79 -31.94
C SER A 294 25.86 9.00 -32.36
N PRO A 295 27.04 9.66 -32.53
CA PRO A 295 28.18 9.07 -33.23
C PRO A 295 28.98 8.10 -32.36
N LEU A 296 29.43 7.01 -32.97
CA LEU A 296 30.33 6.00 -32.42
C LEU A 296 31.62 6.64 -31.86
N ARG A 297 31.75 6.63 -30.52
CA ARG A 297 33.05 6.79 -29.85
C ARG A 297 33.90 5.54 -30.09
N SER A 298 35.22 5.71 -30.20
CA SER A 298 36.16 4.60 -30.41
C SER A 298 36.07 3.62 -29.25
N MET A 299 35.44 2.46 -29.50
CA MET A 299 35.26 1.40 -28.52
C MET A 299 36.58 0.68 -28.30
N SER A 300 36.95 0.45 -27.04
CA SER A 300 37.92 -0.59 -26.73
C SER A 300 37.32 -1.91 -27.24
N SER A 301 38.14 -2.77 -27.86
CA SER A 301 37.67 -3.97 -28.57
C SER A 301 36.96 -5.01 -27.70
N ASP A 302 36.95 -4.82 -26.38
CA ASP A 302 36.61 -5.87 -25.43
C ASP A 302 35.20 -5.69 -24.84
N GLY A 303 34.70 -4.45 -24.70
CA GLY A 303 33.37 -4.14 -24.14
C GLY A 303 32.18 -4.40 -25.09
N PRO A 304 30.93 -4.42 -24.58
CA PRO A 304 29.73 -4.43 -25.41
C PRO A 304 29.63 -3.17 -26.28
N PRO A 305 28.92 -3.22 -27.42
CA PRO A 305 28.13 -4.33 -27.94
C PRO A 305 28.96 -5.39 -28.67
N TRP A 306 28.60 -6.65 -28.46
CA TRP A 306 29.17 -7.83 -29.10
C TRP A 306 28.27 -8.30 -30.24
N PHE A 307 28.34 -7.65 -31.40
CA PHE A 307 27.51 -8.02 -32.54
C PHE A 307 27.94 -9.32 -33.21
N ALA A 308 26.97 -10.08 -33.70
CA ALA A 308 27.19 -11.10 -34.71
C ALA A 308 27.20 -10.44 -36.10
N TYR A 309 27.96 -11.01 -37.04
CA TYR A 309 28.07 -10.50 -38.39
C TYR A 309 27.70 -11.58 -39.41
N TYR A 310 27.09 -11.17 -40.52
CA TYR A 310 26.94 -12.00 -41.70
C TYR A 310 28.28 -12.12 -42.44
N PRO A 311 28.44 -13.09 -43.37
CA PRO A 311 29.68 -13.26 -44.15
C PRO A 311 30.07 -12.03 -44.99
N ASP A 312 29.11 -11.16 -45.31
CA ASP A 312 29.32 -9.90 -46.03
C ASP A 312 29.76 -8.74 -45.10
N GLY A 313 29.81 -8.95 -43.79
CA GLY A 313 30.20 -7.98 -42.78
C GLY A 313 29.04 -7.18 -42.18
N ASP A 314 27.79 -7.41 -42.59
CA ASP A 314 26.64 -6.72 -42.02
C ASP A 314 26.27 -7.24 -40.62
N ILE A 315 25.77 -6.36 -39.76
CA ILE A 315 25.35 -6.73 -38.39
C ILE A 315 24.11 -7.62 -38.44
N ARG A 316 24.21 -8.81 -37.86
CA ARG A 316 23.08 -9.69 -37.60
C ARG A 316 22.47 -9.37 -36.23
N PHE A 317 21.49 -8.45 -36.19
CA PHE A 317 20.90 -7.95 -34.94
C PHE A 317 20.36 -9.03 -33.99
N GLY A 318 19.79 -10.11 -34.52
CA GLY A 318 19.32 -11.24 -33.71
C GLY A 318 20.36 -12.34 -33.47
N GLY A 319 21.57 -12.22 -34.03
CA GLY A 319 22.59 -13.26 -33.98
C GLY A 319 23.37 -13.27 -32.68
N VAL A 320 23.91 -14.43 -32.35
CA VAL A 320 24.84 -14.63 -31.23
C VAL A 320 26.27 -14.62 -31.78
N PRO A 321 27.19 -13.82 -31.21
CA PRO A 321 28.56 -13.74 -31.70
C PRO A 321 29.36 -15.01 -31.36
N ASP A 322 30.26 -15.43 -32.24
CA ASP A 322 31.07 -16.66 -32.09
C ASP A 322 31.84 -16.71 -30.77
N ARG A 323 32.42 -15.58 -30.34
CA ARG A 323 33.12 -15.46 -29.05
C ARG A 323 32.27 -15.89 -27.85
N LEU A 324 30.95 -15.71 -27.92
CA LEU A 324 30.02 -16.10 -26.86
C LEU A 324 29.63 -17.58 -27.01
N LEU A 325 29.46 -18.07 -28.23
CA LEU A 325 29.24 -19.49 -28.52
C LEU A 325 30.44 -20.37 -28.11
N ASP A 326 31.66 -19.83 -28.26
CA ASP A 326 32.91 -20.48 -27.88
C ASP A 326 33.31 -20.24 -26.42
N HIS A 327 32.54 -19.45 -25.66
CA HIS A 327 32.88 -19.13 -24.27
C HIS A 327 32.95 -20.41 -23.41
N PRO A 328 34.04 -20.63 -22.65
CA PRO A 328 34.28 -21.90 -21.96
C PRO A 328 33.13 -22.34 -21.07
N GLU A 329 32.56 -21.41 -20.29
CA GLU A 329 31.46 -21.72 -19.37
C GLU A 329 30.15 -22.06 -20.10
N ILE A 330 29.87 -21.40 -21.23
CA ILE A 330 28.67 -21.64 -22.03
C ILE A 330 28.74 -23.05 -22.63
N ARG A 331 29.91 -23.42 -23.19
CA ARG A 331 30.17 -24.77 -23.69
C ARG A 331 30.13 -25.82 -22.57
N ARG A 332 30.75 -25.53 -21.42
CA ARG A 332 30.82 -26.46 -20.29
C ARG A 332 29.43 -26.81 -19.76
N ARG A 333 28.50 -25.84 -19.74
CA ARG A 333 27.10 -26.04 -19.33
C ARG A 333 26.19 -26.55 -20.46
N GLY A 334 26.70 -26.66 -21.69
CA GLY A 334 25.90 -27.04 -22.85
C GLY A 334 24.80 -26.03 -23.19
N ILE A 335 25.00 -24.75 -22.86
CA ILE A 335 23.99 -23.71 -23.11
C ILE A 335 24.01 -23.33 -24.59
N ASN A 336 22.91 -23.59 -25.29
CA ASN A 336 22.76 -23.26 -26.70
C ASN A 336 22.10 -21.89 -26.86
N LEU A 337 22.88 -20.83 -27.04
CA LEU A 337 22.36 -19.48 -27.28
C LEU A 337 21.80 -19.36 -28.70
N THR A 338 20.54 -18.90 -28.84
CA THR A 338 19.85 -18.86 -30.14
C THR A 338 19.62 -17.45 -30.67
N ASP A 339 19.32 -16.50 -29.78
CA ASP A 339 18.89 -15.16 -30.18
C ASP A 339 19.43 -14.07 -29.24
N ALA A 340 19.55 -12.85 -29.76
CA ALA A 340 19.76 -11.65 -28.96
C ALA A 340 18.41 -11.05 -28.50
N LEU A 341 18.26 -10.83 -27.19
CA LEU A 341 17.16 -10.06 -26.60
C LEU A 341 17.43 -8.55 -26.69
N LYS A 342 18.70 -8.16 -26.52
CA LYS A 342 19.21 -6.81 -26.72
C LYS A 342 20.46 -6.95 -27.61
N PRO A 343 20.39 -6.56 -28.89
CA PRO A 343 21.48 -6.80 -29.85
C PRO A 343 22.84 -6.38 -29.30
N GLY A 344 23.78 -7.32 -29.28
CA GLY A 344 25.13 -7.11 -28.78
C GLY A 344 25.32 -7.10 -27.26
N VAL A 345 24.25 -7.20 -26.46
CA VAL A 345 24.35 -7.05 -25.00
C VAL A 345 23.74 -8.23 -24.26
N VAL A 346 22.51 -8.64 -24.62
CA VAL A 346 21.75 -9.68 -23.91
C VAL A 346 21.32 -10.75 -24.88
N PHE A 347 21.62 -12.01 -24.54
CA PHE A 347 21.37 -13.19 -25.37
C PHE A 347 20.59 -14.22 -24.58
N ARG A 348 19.68 -14.93 -25.23
CA ARG A 348 18.91 -16.02 -24.62
C ARG A 348 19.36 -17.38 -25.13
N ALA A 349 19.29 -18.36 -24.25
CA ALA A 349 19.35 -19.77 -24.62
C ALA A 349 18.10 -20.17 -25.42
N ALA A 350 18.20 -21.29 -26.12
CA ALA A 350 17.05 -22.02 -26.63
C ALA A 350 16.01 -22.23 -25.51
N LEU A 351 14.73 -22.33 -25.90
CA LEU A 351 13.62 -22.43 -24.95
C LEU A 351 13.49 -23.82 -24.30
N ASP A 352 14.46 -24.72 -24.53
CA ASP A 352 14.60 -25.93 -23.76
C ASP A 352 14.96 -25.56 -22.31
N ARG A 353 14.26 -26.19 -21.37
CA ARG A 353 14.44 -25.89 -19.94
C ARG A 353 15.57 -26.74 -19.37
N PRO A 354 16.43 -26.20 -18.49
CA PRO A 354 16.42 -24.81 -17.96
C PRO A 354 16.89 -23.77 -18.98
N ALA A 355 16.13 -22.67 -19.10
CA ALA A 355 16.42 -21.60 -20.06
C ALA A 355 17.15 -20.45 -19.36
N PHE A 356 18.22 -19.94 -19.98
CA PHE A 356 19.08 -18.91 -19.41
C PHE A 356 19.11 -17.65 -20.28
N VAL A 357 19.43 -16.54 -19.64
CA VAL A 357 19.87 -15.29 -20.26
C VAL A 357 21.33 -15.07 -19.92
N VAL A 358 22.11 -14.70 -20.92
CA VAL A 358 23.50 -14.27 -20.77
C VAL A 358 23.61 -12.82 -21.20
N LYS A 359 24.04 -11.96 -20.28
CA LYS A 359 24.33 -10.55 -20.52
C LYS A 359 25.84 -10.31 -20.48
N VAL A 360 26.33 -9.61 -21.50
CA VAL A 360 27.69 -9.07 -21.53
C VAL A 360 27.68 -7.77 -20.72
N ILE A 361 28.46 -7.71 -19.64
CA ILE A 361 28.43 -6.58 -18.71
C ILE A 361 29.24 -5.41 -19.28
N ASP A 362 28.72 -4.19 -19.24
CA ASP A 362 29.49 -3.00 -19.63
C ASP A 362 30.43 -2.56 -18.50
N LEU A 363 31.75 -2.68 -18.72
CA LEU A 363 32.78 -2.32 -17.74
C LEU A 363 33.00 -0.82 -17.62
N ASP A 364 32.46 -0.02 -18.54
CA ASP A 364 32.48 1.44 -18.44
C ASP A 364 31.37 1.97 -17.51
N THR A 365 30.52 1.07 -16.98
CA THR A 365 29.44 1.37 -16.03
C THR A 365 29.72 0.80 -14.63
N GLU A 366 28.82 1.09 -13.67
CA GLU A 366 28.86 0.51 -12.33
C GLU A 366 28.11 -0.83 -12.23
N GLU A 367 27.66 -1.40 -13.36
CA GLU A 367 26.85 -2.61 -13.37
C GLU A 367 27.55 -3.79 -12.69
N LEU A 368 28.81 -4.08 -13.06
CA LEU A 368 29.58 -5.16 -12.47
C LEU A 368 29.72 -5.03 -10.94
N PRO A 369 30.24 -3.93 -10.37
CA PRO A 369 30.36 -3.79 -8.92
C PRO A 369 29.01 -3.75 -8.20
N ILE A 370 27.93 -3.32 -8.87
CA ILE A 370 26.56 -3.40 -8.33
C ILE A 370 26.13 -4.85 -8.19
N TYR A 371 26.25 -5.68 -9.23
CA TYR A 371 25.92 -7.10 -9.14
C TYR A 371 26.79 -7.83 -8.12
N GLU A 372 28.09 -7.53 -8.04
CA GLU A 372 28.94 -8.10 -6.99
C GLU A 372 28.47 -7.72 -5.58
N ARG A 373 28.01 -6.49 -5.38
CA ARG A 373 27.44 -6.07 -4.11
C ARG A 373 26.18 -6.85 -3.83
N LEU A 374 25.22 -6.87 -4.75
CA LEU A 374 23.96 -7.59 -4.62
C LEU A 374 24.22 -9.05 -4.25
N LEU A 375 25.09 -9.77 -4.97
CA LEU A 375 25.39 -11.18 -4.68
C LEU A 375 26.08 -11.43 -3.34
N ARG A 376 26.76 -10.44 -2.75
CA ARG A 376 27.41 -10.57 -1.42
C ARG A 376 26.46 -10.37 -0.25
N VAL A 377 25.51 -9.45 -0.38
CA VAL A 377 24.54 -9.13 0.70
C VAL A 377 23.22 -9.86 0.57
N SER A 378 22.95 -10.46 -0.58
CA SER A 378 21.70 -11.18 -0.83
C SER A 378 21.77 -12.61 -0.29
N ASP A 379 21.02 -12.89 0.76
CA ASP A 379 20.33 -14.18 0.77
C ASP A 379 19.12 -14.03 -0.16
N ILE A 380 19.17 -14.68 -1.31
CA ILE A 380 18.10 -14.67 -2.34
C ILE A 380 16.75 -15.10 -1.76
N ARG A 381 16.75 -15.81 -0.62
CA ARG A 381 15.55 -16.23 0.09
C ARG A 381 14.94 -15.15 0.98
N LEU A 382 15.59 -13.99 1.14
CA LEU A 382 14.96 -12.87 1.82
C LEU A 382 13.73 -12.43 1.03
N ASP A 383 12.62 -12.24 1.74
CA ASP A 383 11.33 -12.01 1.11
C ASP A 383 11.24 -10.68 0.35
N TYR A 384 12.10 -9.72 0.72
CA TYR A 384 12.16 -8.36 0.17
C TYR A 384 13.29 -8.16 -0.87
N ASN A 385 14.06 -9.20 -1.22
CA ASN A 385 15.04 -9.10 -2.29
C ASN A 385 14.38 -9.41 -3.64
N HIS A 386 14.15 -8.37 -4.43
CA HIS A 386 13.56 -8.44 -5.76
C HIS A 386 14.59 -8.30 -6.88
N THR A 387 15.82 -8.76 -6.67
CA THR A 387 16.82 -8.90 -7.75
C THR A 387 16.82 -10.33 -8.29
N VAL A 388 16.96 -10.48 -9.61
CA VAL A 388 16.96 -11.82 -10.22
C VAL A 388 18.19 -12.60 -9.75
N PRO A 389 18.03 -13.87 -9.31
CA PRO A 389 19.16 -14.75 -9.04
C PRO A 389 20.14 -14.80 -10.22
N SER A 390 21.43 -14.58 -9.97
CA SER A 390 22.41 -14.46 -11.05
C SER A 390 23.80 -14.99 -10.65
N GLU A 391 24.58 -15.38 -11.66
CA GLU A 391 25.98 -15.77 -11.53
C GLU A 391 26.85 -14.85 -12.41
N ILE A 392 28.03 -14.47 -11.91
CA ILE A 392 29.03 -13.69 -12.68
C ILE A 392 30.19 -14.61 -13.06
N TYR A 393 30.49 -14.72 -14.35
CA TYR A 393 31.70 -15.40 -14.84
C TYR A 393 32.74 -14.40 -15.28
N ARG A 394 34.00 -14.68 -14.97
CA ARG A 394 35.13 -13.76 -15.16
C ARG A 394 36.21 -14.30 -16.08
N ASP A 395 35.96 -15.42 -16.74
CA ASP A 395 36.90 -16.03 -17.69
C ASP A 395 36.90 -15.22 -18.99
N GLY A 396 37.72 -14.16 -19.01
CA GLY A 396 37.71 -13.16 -20.08
C GLY A 396 36.86 -11.95 -19.69
N HIS A 397 36.01 -11.49 -20.61
CA HIS A 397 35.12 -10.36 -20.32
C HIS A 397 33.94 -10.82 -19.43
N PRO A 398 33.60 -10.09 -18.35
CA PRO A 398 32.57 -10.53 -17.44
C PRO A 398 31.20 -10.74 -18.08
N LEU A 399 30.64 -11.93 -17.83
CA LEU A 399 29.29 -12.31 -18.25
C LEU A 399 28.41 -12.47 -17.01
N LEU A 400 27.18 -11.98 -17.10
CA LEU A 400 26.12 -12.21 -16.14
C LEU A 400 25.17 -13.26 -16.69
N MET A 401 25.00 -14.36 -15.99
CA MET A 401 24.04 -15.41 -16.34
C MET A 401 22.90 -15.42 -15.33
N MET A 402 21.68 -15.50 -15.81
CA MET A 402 20.47 -15.50 -14.97
C MET A 402 19.37 -16.37 -15.61
N PRO A 403 18.38 -16.84 -14.84
CA PRO A 403 17.21 -17.51 -15.38
C PRO A 403 16.48 -16.67 -16.43
N TYR A 404 15.99 -17.32 -17.50
CA TYR A 404 15.07 -16.68 -18.44
C TYR A 404 13.66 -16.68 -17.86
N LEU A 405 13.25 -15.52 -17.34
CA LEU A 405 11.95 -15.31 -16.72
C LEU A 405 10.95 -14.64 -17.68
N ASN A 406 9.70 -14.52 -17.24
CA ASN A 406 8.62 -14.00 -18.08
C ASN A 406 8.46 -12.49 -17.86
N THR A 407 7.89 -11.79 -18.85
CA THR A 407 7.49 -10.39 -18.69
C THR A 407 6.32 -10.25 -17.72
N LEU A 408 6.18 -9.08 -17.10
CA LEU A 408 5.06 -8.80 -16.18
C LEU A 408 3.68 -9.00 -16.85
N THR A 409 3.56 -8.67 -18.15
CA THR A 409 2.34 -8.92 -18.95
C THR A 409 1.91 -10.38 -18.89
N SER A 410 2.87 -11.31 -18.90
CA SER A 410 2.56 -12.74 -18.86
C SER A 410 1.90 -13.15 -17.55
N LEU A 411 2.27 -12.54 -16.43
CA LEU A 411 1.62 -12.78 -15.13
C LEU A 411 0.20 -12.22 -15.14
N LEU A 412 0.02 -10.97 -15.60
CA LEU A 412 -1.28 -10.31 -15.63
C LEU A 412 -2.31 -11.05 -16.50
N ILE A 413 -1.91 -11.48 -17.70
CA ILE A 413 -2.81 -12.12 -18.67
C ILE A 413 -3.02 -13.61 -18.35
N LYS A 414 -1.94 -14.38 -18.10
CA LYS A 414 -2.05 -15.85 -18.07
C LYS A 414 -2.62 -16.39 -16.76
N GLU A 415 -2.37 -15.72 -15.64
CA GLU A 415 -2.86 -16.17 -14.32
C GLU A 415 -4.17 -15.46 -13.92
N GLY A 416 -4.59 -14.45 -14.68
CA GLY A 416 -5.65 -13.52 -14.30
C GLY A 416 -5.19 -12.58 -13.19
N CYS A 417 -5.61 -11.32 -13.27
CA CYS A 417 -5.25 -10.33 -12.26
C CYS A 417 -6.48 -9.91 -11.44
N THR A 418 -6.46 -10.20 -10.13
CA THR A 418 -7.36 -9.61 -9.12
C THR A 418 -6.77 -8.29 -8.61
N LEU A 419 -7.56 -7.49 -7.89
CA LEU A 419 -7.03 -6.29 -7.23
C LEU A 419 -5.93 -6.66 -6.23
N ASP A 420 -6.12 -7.72 -5.44
CA ASP A 420 -5.09 -8.21 -4.52
C ASP A 420 -3.78 -8.53 -5.22
N ARG A 421 -3.84 -9.19 -6.39
CA ARG A 421 -2.64 -9.51 -7.17
C ARG A 421 -1.98 -8.25 -7.73
N LEU A 422 -2.76 -7.26 -8.16
CA LEU A 422 -2.25 -5.98 -8.63
C LEU A 422 -1.51 -5.24 -7.50
N LEU A 423 -2.12 -5.18 -6.31
CA LEU A 423 -1.52 -4.54 -5.13
C LEU A 423 -0.30 -5.32 -4.63
N ASP A 424 -0.31 -6.65 -4.69
CA ASP A 424 0.85 -7.50 -4.40
C ASP A 424 2.03 -7.19 -5.34
N ILE A 425 1.78 -7.00 -6.64
CA ILE A 425 2.82 -6.56 -7.60
C ILE A 425 3.36 -5.18 -7.22
N PHE A 426 2.49 -4.24 -6.86
CA PHE A 426 2.90 -2.89 -6.45
C PHE A 426 3.81 -2.95 -5.23
N TYR A 427 3.41 -3.75 -4.24
CA TYR A 427 4.15 -3.94 -3.01
C TYR A 427 5.53 -4.54 -3.26
N GLN A 428 5.62 -5.62 -4.04
CA GLN A 428 6.90 -6.25 -4.38
C GLN A 428 7.85 -5.31 -5.14
N LEU A 429 7.33 -4.46 -6.02
CA LEU A 429 8.16 -3.46 -6.70
C LEU A 429 8.71 -2.41 -5.73
N VAL A 430 7.89 -1.95 -4.78
CA VAL A 430 8.31 -0.99 -3.75
C VAL A 430 9.35 -1.62 -2.82
N GLU A 431 9.12 -2.85 -2.34
CA GLU A 431 10.10 -3.60 -1.53
C GLU A 431 11.43 -3.75 -2.29
N GLY A 432 11.37 -4.03 -3.60
CA GLY A 432 12.54 -4.14 -4.44
C GLY A 432 13.35 -2.85 -4.54
N VAL A 433 12.68 -1.72 -4.73
CA VAL A 433 13.34 -0.41 -4.79
C VAL A 433 13.89 -0.01 -3.43
N GLU A 434 13.14 -0.25 -2.35
CA GLU A 434 13.59 -0.01 -0.97
C GLU A 434 14.86 -0.79 -0.66
N TYR A 435 14.88 -2.09 -0.99
CA TYR A 435 16.07 -2.93 -0.81
C TYR A 435 17.30 -2.37 -1.53
N LEU A 436 17.15 -1.85 -2.76
CA LEU A 436 18.25 -1.21 -3.48
C LEU A 436 18.68 0.09 -2.77
N HIS A 437 17.73 0.89 -2.33
CA HIS A 437 17.99 2.17 -1.68
C HIS A 437 18.72 2.01 -0.34
N ASP A 438 18.39 0.98 0.44
CA ASP A 438 19.10 0.60 1.67
C ASP A 438 20.57 0.22 1.41
N LEU A 439 20.83 -0.42 0.27
CA LEU A 439 22.18 -0.70 -0.21
C LEU A 439 22.88 0.51 -0.83
N ARG A 440 22.21 1.67 -0.84
CA ARG A 440 22.61 2.92 -1.47
C ARG A 440 22.83 2.76 -2.97
N ILE A 441 21.97 2.00 -3.61
CA ILE A 441 21.93 1.81 -5.06
C ILE A 441 20.68 2.52 -5.57
N ALA A 442 20.85 3.44 -6.51
CA ALA A 442 19.74 3.95 -7.32
C ALA A 442 19.75 3.23 -8.67
N HIS A 443 18.59 2.78 -9.13
CA HIS A 443 18.45 1.98 -10.34
C HIS A 443 18.49 2.84 -11.61
N LEU A 444 17.93 4.04 -11.57
CA LEU A 444 17.89 5.08 -12.59
C LEU A 444 17.17 4.76 -13.91
N ASP A 445 16.75 3.52 -14.14
CA ASP A 445 16.01 3.10 -15.33
C ASP A 445 14.89 2.11 -14.97
N ILE A 446 14.14 2.38 -13.90
CA ILE A 446 12.94 1.60 -13.57
C ILE A 446 11.88 1.85 -14.65
N CYS A 447 11.50 0.81 -15.35
CA CYS A 447 10.48 0.85 -16.39
C CYS A 447 9.83 -0.53 -16.56
N TYR A 448 8.79 -0.61 -17.39
CA TYR A 448 8.05 -1.85 -17.61
C TYR A 448 8.91 -2.98 -18.18
N ASP A 449 9.84 -2.66 -19.07
CA ASP A 449 10.71 -3.64 -19.75
C ASP A 449 11.85 -4.15 -18.85
N ASN A 450 12.16 -3.40 -17.77
CA ASN A 450 13.18 -3.77 -16.78
C ASN A 450 12.57 -4.50 -15.57
N VAL A 451 11.39 -5.10 -15.75
CA VAL A 451 10.70 -5.92 -14.76
C VAL A 451 10.33 -7.28 -15.33
N VAL A 452 10.74 -8.33 -14.62
CA VAL A 452 10.41 -9.72 -14.95
C VAL A 452 9.73 -10.41 -13.79
N THR A 453 9.11 -11.55 -14.05
CA THR A 453 8.42 -12.34 -13.04
C THR A 453 8.64 -13.82 -13.24
N ALA A 454 8.83 -14.52 -12.12
CA ALA A 454 8.88 -15.97 -12.09
C ALA A 454 7.46 -16.51 -11.99
N LEU A 455 7.08 -17.38 -12.90
CA LEU A 455 5.80 -18.09 -12.87
C LEU A 455 5.98 -19.46 -12.21
N PRO A 456 4.90 -20.07 -11.68
CA PRO A 456 5.01 -21.38 -11.03
C PRO A 456 5.71 -22.46 -11.87
N ARG A 457 5.59 -22.38 -13.20
CA ARG A 457 6.25 -23.27 -14.17
C ARG A 457 7.78 -23.09 -14.30
N ASP A 458 8.33 -21.99 -13.78
CA ASP A 458 9.77 -21.71 -13.85
C ASP A 458 10.52 -22.38 -12.69
N VAL A 459 9.87 -22.55 -11.53
CA VAL A 459 10.46 -23.09 -10.29
C VAL A 459 11.06 -24.50 -10.44
N PRO A 460 10.46 -25.46 -11.18
CA PRO A 460 11.06 -26.78 -11.37
C PRO A 460 12.43 -26.76 -12.06
N PHE A 461 12.75 -25.68 -12.78
CA PHE A 461 13.99 -25.53 -13.54
C PHE A 461 14.98 -24.56 -12.88
N HIS A 462 14.47 -23.68 -12.02
CA HIS A 462 15.21 -22.66 -11.30
C HIS A 462 14.73 -22.65 -9.84
N SER A 463 15.29 -23.52 -9.01
CA SER A 463 14.88 -23.68 -7.60
C SER A 463 15.12 -22.43 -6.74
N GLU A 464 15.97 -21.53 -7.22
CA GLU A 464 16.36 -20.27 -6.62
C GLU A 464 15.33 -19.15 -6.83
N VAL A 465 14.39 -19.29 -7.77
CA VAL A 465 13.34 -18.28 -7.99
C VAL A 465 12.10 -18.59 -7.17
N VAL A 466 11.49 -17.55 -6.61
CA VAL A 466 10.23 -17.64 -5.88
C VAL A 466 9.04 -17.50 -6.84
N PRO A 467 8.05 -18.41 -6.83
CA PRO A 467 6.91 -18.35 -7.72
C PRO A 467 6.09 -17.07 -7.49
N ARG A 468 5.65 -16.45 -8.59
CA ARG A 468 4.92 -15.16 -8.64
C ARG A 468 5.68 -13.97 -8.09
N ARG A 469 6.98 -14.10 -7.85
CA ARG A 469 7.82 -12.97 -7.47
C ARG A 469 8.11 -12.08 -8.68
N VAL A 470 8.09 -10.78 -8.45
CA VAL A 470 8.49 -9.72 -9.39
C VAL A 470 9.94 -9.36 -9.11
N TYR A 471 10.74 -9.16 -10.16
CA TYR A 471 12.16 -8.83 -10.05
C TYR A 471 12.53 -7.64 -10.93
N LEU A 472 13.42 -6.79 -10.42
CA LEU A 472 14.08 -5.70 -11.13
C LEU A 472 15.35 -6.22 -11.83
N ILE A 473 15.57 -5.77 -13.08
CA ILE A 473 16.71 -6.15 -13.93
C ILE A 473 17.32 -4.94 -14.63
N ASP A 474 18.45 -5.16 -15.31
CA ASP A 474 19.19 -4.15 -16.09
C ASP A 474 19.77 -3.01 -15.23
N PHE A 475 20.86 -3.31 -14.51
CA PHE A 475 21.55 -2.34 -13.66
C PHE A 475 22.61 -1.51 -14.40
N ASN A 476 22.53 -1.41 -15.73
CA ASN A 476 23.52 -0.73 -16.56
C ASN A 476 23.63 0.77 -16.26
N THR A 477 22.50 1.42 -15.98
CA THR A 477 22.44 2.84 -15.61
C THR A 477 22.54 3.08 -14.11
N SER A 478 22.43 2.01 -13.31
CA SER A 478 22.39 2.08 -11.85
C SER A 478 23.67 2.68 -11.28
N LYS A 479 23.54 3.32 -10.12
CA LYS A 479 24.63 4.01 -9.44
C LYS A 479 24.69 3.64 -7.97
N ARG A 480 25.90 3.37 -7.48
CA ARG A 480 26.16 3.30 -6.05
C ARG A 480 26.45 4.70 -5.53
N LEU A 481 25.72 5.10 -4.52
CA LEU A 481 25.73 6.46 -3.98
C LEU A 481 26.37 6.45 -2.59
N THR A 482 26.95 7.60 -2.22
CA THR A 482 27.63 7.73 -0.94
C THR A 482 26.64 8.02 0.18
N LEU A 483 25.64 8.85 -0.11
CA LEU A 483 24.59 9.23 0.82
C LEU A 483 23.33 8.44 0.51
N GLY A 484 22.54 8.18 1.56
CA GLY A 484 21.24 7.54 1.40
C GLY A 484 20.16 8.50 0.89
N PRO A 485 18.94 7.99 0.70
CA PRO A 485 17.81 8.80 0.25
C PRO A 485 17.58 10.04 1.13
N GLY A 486 17.15 11.14 0.51
CA GLY A 486 16.88 12.42 1.20
C GLY A 486 18.12 13.24 1.62
N ALA A 487 19.32 12.65 1.55
CA ALA A 487 20.59 13.35 1.76
C ALA A 487 21.43 13.48 0.49
N GLN A 488 21.16 12.65 -0.52
CA GLN A 488 21.90 12.64 -1.77
C GLN A 488 21.60 13.89 -2.62
N PRO A 489 22.61 14.62 -3.10
CA PRO A 489 22.40 15.74 -4.01
C PRO A 489 21.91 15.26 -5.37
N ALA A 490 21.22 16.16 -6.07
CA ALA A 490 20.74 15.90 -7.43
C ALA A 490 21.91 15.59 -8.38
N ILE A 491 21.71 14.61 -9.25
CA ILE A 491 22.63 14.23 -10.32
C ILE A 491 22.02 14.53 -11.68
N THR A 492 22.86 14.71 -12.71
CA THR A 492 22.38 14.69 -14.09
C THR A 492 21.91 13.28 -14.43
N LEU A 493 20.68 13.15 -14.91
CA LEU A 493 20.14 11.84 -15.28
C LEU A 493 20.92 11.25 -16.48
N PRO A 494 21.20 9.93 -16.48
CA PRO A 494 21.60 9.25 -17.69
C PRO A 494 20.43 9.25 -18.70
N PRO A 495 20.65 8.83 -19.95
CA PRO A 495 19.53 8.51 -20.84
C PRO A 495 18.62 7.47 -20.17
N THR A 496 17.33 7.78 -20.06
CA THR A 496 16.32 6.94 -19.43
C THR A 496 15.18 6.64 -20.38
N GLN A 497 14.51 5.50 -20.18
CA GLN A 497 13.31 5.15 -20.95
C GLN A 497 12.09 5.98 -20.51
N THR A 498 12.00 6.28 -19.22
CA THR A 498 10.95 7.12 -18.66
C THR A 498 11.30 8.60 -18.90
N PRO A 499 10.40 9.39 -19.54
CA PRO A 499 10.66 10.80 -19.78
C PRO A 499 10.61 11.59 -18.47
N PRO A 500 11.59 12.48 -18.23
CA PRO A 500 11.60 13.29 -17.03
C PRO A 500 10.45 14.32 -17.06
N PRO A 501 9.84 14.61 -15.90
CA PRO A 501 8.77 15.59 -15.82
C PRO A 501 9.30 16.98 -16.17
N HIS A 502 8.52 17.73 -16.96
CA HIS A 502 8.75 19.14 -17.28
C HIS A 502 10.15 19.49 -17.84
N GLY A 503 10.83 18.54 -18.50
CA GLY A 503 12.15 18.76 -19.09
C GLY A 503 13.28 18.95 -18.08
N LEU A 504 13.05 18.59 -16.81
CA LEU A 504 14.09 18.59 -15.78
C LEU A 504 15.22 17.62 -16.16
N LYS A 505 16.46 18.00 -15.83
CA LYS A 505 17.67 17.22 -16.16
C LYS A 505 18.44 16.74 -14.94
N HIS A 506 18.12 17.29 -13.77
CA HIS A 506 18.81 16.99 -12.51
C HIS A 506 17.80 16.54 -11.47
N PHE A 507 18.06 15.39 -10.86
CA PHE A 507 17.18 14.80 -9.86
C PHE A 507 17.97 14.17 -8.73
N ASP A 508 17.40 14.20 -7.52
CA ASP A 508 17.79 13.23 -6.50
C ASP A 508 17.58 11.82 -7.09
N PRO A 509 18.63 11.00 -7.19
CA PRO A 509 18.56 9.71 -7.89
C PRO A 509 17.56 8.73 -7.26
N TYR A 510 17.35 8.80 -5.95
CA TYR A 510 16.36 7.96 -5.27
C TYR A 510 14.92 8.41 -5.55
N SER A 511 14.68 9.73 -5.55
CA SER A 511 13.37 10.29 -5.93
C SER A 511 13.06 10.05 -7.40
N TRP A 512 14.08 10.02 -8.27
CA TRP A 512 13.92 9.62 -9.67
C TRP A 512 13.45 8.17 -9.82
N ASP A 513 14.01 7.24 -9.03
CA ASP A 513 13.55 5.85 -8.99
C ASP A 513 12.07 5.76 -8.59
N MET A 514 11.64 6.54 -7.58
CA MET A 514 10.24 6.56 -7.14
C MET A 514 9.29 7.12 -8.19
N TYR A 515 9.69 8.19 -8.88
CA TYR A 515 8.93 8.72 -10.02
C TYR A 515 8.78 7.66 -11.12
N CYS A 516 9.88 7.02 -11.51
CA CYS A 516 9.90 5.95 -12.50
C CYS A 516 9.03 4.75 -12.07
N LEU A 517 9.08 4.38 -10.80
CA LEU A 517 8.23 3.36 -10.22
C LEU A 517 6.75 3.75 -10.34
N GLY A 518 6.36 4.97 -9.98
CA GLY A 518 4.98 5.43 -10.14
C GLY A 518 4.49 5.38 -11.59
N ARG A 519 5.35 5.72 -12.55
CA ARG A 519 5.07 5.58 -14.00
C ARG A 519 4.88 4.12 -14.40
N LEU A 520 5.76 3.23 -13.93
CA LEU A 520 5.63 1.79 -14.10
C LEU A 520 4.28 1.28 -13.55
N LEU A 521 3.87 1.69 -12.35
CA LEU A 521 2.59 1.27 -11.76
C LEU A 521 1.39 1.73 -12.61
N GLN A 522 1.44 2.93 -13.19
CA GLN A 522 0.42 3.38 -14.15
C GLN A 522 0.35 2.48 -15.38
N ASP A 523 1.50 2.05 -15.91
CA ASP A 523 1.54 1.18 -17.09
C ASP A 523 1.03 -0.24 -16.77
N VAL A 524 1.34 -0.76 -15.58
CA VAL A 524 0.75 -2.02 -15.06
C VAL A 524 -0.78 -1.92 -14.99
N MET A 525 -1.33 -0.82 -14.47
CA MET A 525 -2.79 -0.61 -14.40
C MET A 525 -3.46 -0.47 -15.76
N LYS A 526 -2.80 0.17 -16.73
CA LYS A 526 -3.34 0.25 -18.10
C LYS A 526 -3.48 -1.15 -18.70
N ASN A 527 -2.46 -1.98 -18.52
CA ASN A 527 -2.48 -3.38 -18.96
C ASN A 527 -3.54 -4.20 -18.20
N TYR A 528 -3.74 -3.94 -16.91
CA TYR A 528 -4.83 -4.54 -16.12
C TYR A 528 -6.23 -4.16 -16.64
N SER A 529 -6.42 -2.89 -17.03
CA SER A 529 -7.72 -2.34 -17.42
C SER A 529 -8.15 -2.74 -18.84
N HIS A 530 -7.23 -3.26 -19.66
CA HIS A 530 -7.56 -3.77 -20.98
C HIS A 530 -8.55 -4.95 -20.97
N ASP A 531 -8.74 -5.60 -19.81
CA ASP A 531 -9.76 -6.65 -19.60
C ASP A 531 -11.17 -6.08 -19.28
N GLY A 532 -11.42 -4.80 -19.56
CA GLY A 532 -12.72 -4.15 -19.34
C GLY A 532 -13.02 -3.78 -17.87
N LYS A 533 -12.06 -4.00 -16.97
CA LYS A 533 -12.13 -3.58 -15.57
C LYS A 533 -11.79 -2.10 -15.47
N ARG A 534 -12.57 -1.33 -14.69
CA ARG A 534 -12.16 0.04 -14.34
C ARG A 534 -10.91 -0.03 -13.46
N PRO A 535 -9.91 0.86 -13.64
CA PRO A 535 -8.76 0.93 -12.75
C PRO A 535 -9.26 1.16 -11.32
N SER A 536 -8.73 0.41 -10.36
CA SER A 536 -9.00 0.68 -8.94
C SER A 536 -8.51 2.09 -8.61
N TRP A 537 -9.39 2.91 -8.04
CA TRP A 537 -9.07 4.28 -7.68
C TRP A 537 -7.93 4.34 -6.64
N VAL A 538 -7.84 3.33 -5.77
CA VAL A 538 -6.77 3.16 -4.77
C VAL A 538 -5.43 2.96 -5.46
N ALA A 539 -5.34 2.00 -6.40
CA ALA A 539 -4.13 1.74 -7.15
C ALA A 539 -3.72 2.97 -7.99
N GLN A 540 -4.70 3.68 -8.56
CA GLN A 540 -4.45 4.90 -9.32
C GLN A 540 -3.89 6.02 -8.44
N HIS A 541 -4.42 6.20 -7.24
CA HIS A 541 -3.89 7.14 -6.27
C HIS A 541 -2.46 6.80 -5.86
N TYR A 542 -2.16 5.53 -5.62
CA TYR A 542 -0.82 5.10 -5.24
C TYR A 542 0.22 5.43 -6.31
N ALA A 543 -0.09 5.12 -7.57
CA ALA A 543 0.79 5.44 -8.68
C ALA A 543 0.96 6.96 -8.89
N ASN A 544 -0.13 7.74 -8.80
CA ASN A 544 -0.08 9.19 -8.90
C ASN A 544 0.71 9.83 -7.76
N TRP A 545 0.62 9.28 -6.56
CA TRP A 545 1.37 9.73 -5.41
C TRP A 545 2.88 9.53 -5.58
N LEU A 546 3.30 8.35 -6.08
CA LEU A 546 4.71 8.06 -6.36
C LEU A 546 5.31 8.98 -7.43
N ILE A 547 4.51 9.30 -8.45
CA ILE A 547 4.87 10.29 -9.48
C ILE A 547 4.99 11.68 -8.85
N GLY A 548 4.15 11.97 -7.85
CA GLY A 548 4.04 13.26 -7.19
C GLY A 548 3.39 14.32 -8.08
N GLU A 549 3.05 15.46 -7.47
CA GLU A 549 2.65 16.67 -8.19
C GLU A 549 3.84 17.59 -8.49
N GLU A 550 5.07 17.09 -8.36
CA GLU A 550 6.28 17.91 -8.34
C GLU A 550 6.50 18.63 -9.68
N ARG A 551 5.87 19.81 -9.77
CA ARG A 551 6.37 21.02 -10.40
C ARG A 551 7.71 21.31 -9.72
N GLY A 552 8.77 20.61 -10.17
CA GLY A 552 10.03 20.45 -9.46
C GLY A 552 10.43 21.68 -8.65
N CYS A 553 10.77 21.48 -7.38
CA CYS A 553 11.21 22.47 -6.39
C CYS A 553 11.62 23.84 -6.95
N TYR A 554 10.65 24.68 -7.31
CA TYR A 554 10.88 26.11 -7.33
C TYR A 554 10.78 26.51 -5.87
N ALA A 555 11.92 26.74 -5.23
CA ALA A 555 11.93 27.63 -4.10
C ALA A 555 11.18 28.90 -4.57
N PRO A 556 10.08 29.31 -3.92
CA PRO A 556 9.51 30.60 -4.23
C PRO A 556 10.61 31.60 -3.94
N VAL A 557 11.14 32.24 -5.00
CA VAL A 557 11.81 33.52 -4.83
C VAL A 557 10.73 34.43 -4.28
N PHE A 558 10.72 34.59 -2.96
CA PHE A 558 10.02 35.69 -2.35
C PHE A 558 10.71 36.95 -2.88
N GLU A 559 10.18 37.49 -3.97
CA GLU A 559 10.33 38.90 -4.32
C GLU A 559 9.62 39.69 -3.21
N PHE A 560 10.33 39.89 -2.10
CA PHE A 560 10.05 41.03 -1.25
C PHE A 560 10.45 42.26 -2.05
N GLY A 561 9.43 42.93 -2.56
CA GLY A 561 9.55 44.04 -3.49
C GLY A 561 10.54 45.10 -3.04
N GLU A 562 11.16 45.69 -4.05
CA GLU A 562 11.62 47.07 -4.05
C GLU A 562 10.61 47.98 -3.34
N ARG A 563 10.87 48.26 -2.06
CA ARG A 563 10.51 49.51 -1.34
C ARG A 563 11.10 49.47 0.06
N LEU A 564 12.43 49.53 0.11
CA LEU A 564 13.20 50.14 1.20
C LEU A 564 14.60 50.49 0.66
N SER A 565 14.63 51.31 -0.40
CA SER A 565 15.77 52.17 -0.62
C SER A 565 15.67 53.35 0.35
N HIS A 566 16.81 53.72 0.92
CA HIS A 566 17.09 54.80 1.86
C HIS A 566 17.01 54.48 3.37
N ARG A 567 18.23 54.30 3.92
CA ARG A 567 18.70 54.19 5.33
C ARG A 567 19.16 52.75 5.59
N LEU A 568 20.44 52.38 5.52
CA LEU A 568 21.64 53.05 6.00
C LEU A 568 22.84 52.62 5.14
N TRP A 569 23.47 53.59 4.50
CA TRP A 569 24.86 53.48 4.09
C TRP A 569 25.75 53.68 5.32
N SER A 570 26.83 52.89 5.36
CA SER A 570 28.15 53.19 5.94
C SER A 570 28.27 53.62 7.41
N ARG A 571 29.00 52.82 8.19
CA ARG A 571 30.26 53.22 8.87
C ARG A 571 30.99 52.03 9.51
N PRO A 572 32.31 52.14 9.80
CA PRO A 572 33.32 51.25 9.26
C PRO A 572 34.02 50.40 10.34
N ALA A 573 34.95 49.58 9.86
CA ALA A 573 35.98 48.92 10.65
C ALA A 573 36.62 49.84 11.71
N THR A 574 36.77 49.31 12.91
CA THR A 574 37.86 49.68 13.82
C THR A 574 38.46 48.42 14.41
N SER A 575 39.78 48.33 14.22
CA SER A 575 40.73 47.46 14.89
C SER A 575 40.66 47.55 16.42
N THR A 576 40.73 46.39 17.09
CA THR A 576 41.83 45.94 17.96
C THR A 576 41.68 44.45 18.18
#